data_AF-A0A1G8SQB5-F1
#
_entry.id   AF-A0A1G8SQB5-F1
#
_cell.length_a   1.000
_cell.length_b   1.000
_cell.length_c   1.000
_cell.angle_alpha   90.00
_cell.angle_beta   90.00
_cell.angle_gamma   90.00
#
_symmetry.space_group_name_H-M   'P 1'
#
loop_
_entity.id
_entity.type
_entity.pdbx_description
1 polymer ?
#
loop_
_entity_poly.entity_id
_entity_poly.type
_entity_poly.pdbx_seq_one_letter_code
_entity_poly.pdbx_strand_id
1 'polypeptide(L)'
;MVAIVVVLAGITAAFVFSSTEETDPQPDVVMTVVDSEDATTVALRHESGDTIAGNKTRLVGAADEAAFHGRQLRAGQTVEVVPTEAELTLVWSGENTDYVIQEFDVDARSLPYNPDDVDRECGWVETNVGANGDLDMSGDAANCNVKDDLEASIDDVNVDLQSGALLVGDVDTDGDVDLDGSKVVGDVVSNADDITITGASSVYGTVIARSGTNIDIDGNSYVRGNVVVKGGSLSLNSVDIDGHVYASDDDFPSSCTDTTIGPDEESCSEYDPRDPSDA
;
A
#
# COMPACT_ATOMS: atom_id res chain seq x y z
N MET A 1 -76.92 39.01 -0.46
CA MET A 1 -77.36 37.80 -1.16
C MET A 1 -76.39 37.56 -2.32
N VAL A 2 -75.75 36.39 -2.33
CA VAL A 2 -75.43 35.57 -3.53
C VAL A 2 -74.35 36.14 -4.50
N ALA A 3 -73.33 35.45 -5.02
CA ALA A 3 -72.68 34.15 -4.80
C ALA A 3 -71.52 33.99 -5.85
N ILE A 4 -70.57 33.07 -5.60
CA ILE A 4 -69.70 32.30 -6.57
C ILE A 4 -68.50 33.07 -7.20
N VAL A 5 -67.18 32.75 -7.06
CA VAL A 5 -66.31 31.53 -6.95
C VAL A 5 -65.61 31.12 -8.28
N VAL A 6 -64.27 31.28 -8.31
CA VAL A 6 -63.18 30.51 -9.04
C VAL A 6 -63.00 30.81 -10.55
N VAL A 7 -61.78 31.08 -11.09
CA VAL A 7 -60.79 30.09 -11.61
C VAL A 7 -59.38 30.70 -11.82
N LEU A 8 -58.41 30.03 -11.17
CA LEU A 8 -57.01 29.66 -11.48
C LEU A 8 -55.94 30.61 -12.05
N ALA A 9 -54.85 30.64 -11.28
CA ALA A 9 -53.47 30.91 -11.63
C ALA A 9 -52.92 29.94 -12.70
N GLY A 10 -52.30 30.48 -13.74
CA GLY A 10 -51.47 29.76 -14.70
C GLY A 10 -50.01 29.86 -14.31
N ILE A 11 -49.47 28.75 -13.78
CA ILE A 11 -48.06 28.49 -13.53
C ILE A 11 -47.39 28.16 -14.86
N THR A 12 -46.23 28.76 -15.12
CA THR A 12 -45.12 28.05 -15.77
C THR A 12 -43.84 28.54 -15.12
N ALA A 13 -43.53 27.91 -13.98
CA ALA A 13 -42.18 27.89 -13.45
C ALA A 13 -41.31 27.18 -14.48
N ALA A 14 -40.32 27.90 -15.01
CA ALA A 14 -39.25 27.28 -15.75
C ALA A 14 -38.52 26.35 -14.78
N PHE A 15 -38.71 25.04 -14.98
CA PHE A 15 -37.87 24.02 -14.37
C PHE A 15 -36.44 24.27 -14.82
N VAL A 16 -35.62 24.79 -13.91
CA VAL A 16 -34.16 24.73 -14.01
C VAL A 16 -33.82 23.26 -13.80
N PHE A 17 -33.69 22.52 -14.90
CA PHE A 17 -32.93 21.28 -14.93
C PHE A 17 -31.46 21.65 -14.72
N SER A 18 -31.12 21.82 -13.45
CA SER A 18 -29.75 21.75 -12.99
C SER A 18 -29.33 20.30 -13.14
N SER A 19 -28.44 20.02 -14.08
CA SER A 19 -27.70 18.77 -14.19
C SER A 19 -26.72 18.67 -13.02
N THR A 20 -27.23 18.52 -11.80
CA THR A 20 -26.42 18.10 -10.65
C THR A 20 -26.20 16.61 -10.83
N GLU A 21 -24.97 16.24 -11.20
CA GLU A 21 -24.48 14.88 -10.98
C GLU A 21 -24.84 14.47 -9.55
N GLU A 22 -25.51 13.33 -9.41
CA GLU A 22 -26.04 12.85 -8.14
C GLU A 22 -24.83 12.46 -7.28
N THR A 23 -24.53 13.25 -6.24
CA THR A 23 -23.42 12.97 -5.32
C THR A 23 -23.75 11.75 -4.49
N ASP A 24 -22.83 10.78 -4.43
CA ASP A 24 -23.02 9.59 -3.61
C ASP A 24 -23.08 9.94 -2.12
N PRO A 25 -23.98 9.33 -1.32
CA PRO A 25 -24.03 9.60 0.12
C PRO A 25 -22.78 9.04 0.82
N GLN A 26 -22.11 9.90 1.60
CA GLN A 26 -21.00 9.51 2.46
C GLN A 26 -21.47 8.49 3.52
N PRO A 27 -20.72 7.38 3.73
CA PRO A 27 -21.03 6.45 4.82
C PRO A 27 -20.74 7.10 6.19
N ASP A 28 -21.62 6.88 7.17
CA ASP A 28 -21.43 7.38 8.54
C ASP A 28 -20.72 6.31 9.37
N VAL A 29 -19.43 6.51 9.66
CA VAL A 29 -18.58 5.51 10.33
C VAL A 29 -17.68 6.17 11.35
N VAL A 30 -17.51 5.50 12.48
CA VAL A 30 -16.56 5.88 13.52
C VAL A 30 -15.50 4.81 13.64
N MET A 31 -14.24 5.20 13.42
CA MET A 31 -13.09 4.34 13.63
C MET A 31 -12.19 4.91 14.73
N THR A 32 -11.37 4.05 15.33
CA THR A 32 -10.39 4.44 16.35
C THR A 32 -9.06 3.76 16.07
N VAL A 33 -7.97 4.48 16.36
CA VAL A 33 -6.65 3.87 16.49
C VAL A 33 -6.58 3.19 17.85
N VAL A 34 -6.13 1.94 17.86
CA VAL A 34 -5.76 1.21 19.06
C VAL A 34 -4.33 0.71 18.90
N ASP A 35 -3.62 0.62 20.02
CA ASP A 35 -2.26 0.08 20.04
C ASP A 35 -2.26 -1.36 19.53
N SER A 36 -1.28 -1.68 18.67
CA SER A 36 -0.99 -3.05 18.26
C SER A 36 -0.01 -3.71 19.24
N GLU A 37 0.11 -5.04 19.15
CA GLU A 37 1.17 -5.77 19.87
C GLU A 37 2.56 -5.49 19.27
N ASP A 38 2.61 -5.17 17.96
CA ASP A 38 3.83 -4.78 17.26
C ASP A 38 4.04 -3.27 17.34
N ALA A 39 5.27 -2.86 17.69
CA ALA A 39 5.64 -1.46 17.85
C ALA A 39 5.60 -0.65 16.54
N THR A 40 5.68 -1.29 15.38
CA THR A 40 5.70 -0.68 14.04
C THR A 40 4.35 -0.69 13.34
N THR A 41 3.28 -1.11 14.03
CA THR A 41 1.92 -1.10 13.50
C THR A 41 0.96 -0.39 14.42
N VAL A 42 -0.15 0.06 13.83
CA VAL A 42 -1.33 0.49 14.57
C VAL A 42 -2.54 -0.29 14.09
N ALA A 43 -3.52 -0.46 14.96
CA ALA A 43 -4.75 -1.16 14.63
C ALA A 43 -5.90 -0.15 14.48
N LEU A 44 -6.54 -0.15 13.31
CA LEU A 44 -7.74 0.65 13.05
C LEU A 44 -8.98 -0.20 13.34
N ARG A 45 -9.72 0.16 14.40
CA ARG A 45 -10.93 -0.54 14.82
C ARG A 45 -12.18 0.20 14.37
N HIS A 46 -13.09 -0.50 13.70
CA HIS A 46 -14.43 0.01 13.40
C HIS A 46 -15.29 -0.06 14.67
N GLU A 47 -15.66 1.08 15.24
CA GLU A 47 -16.43 1.13 16.49
C GLU A 47 -17.94 1.03 16.22
N SER A 48 -18.43 1.84 15.29
CA SER A 48 -19.86 1.96 15.01
C SER A 48 -20.12 2.62 13.65
N GLY A 49 -21.38 2.54 13.21
CA GLY A 49 -21.83 3.14 11.95
C GLY A 49 -22.08 2.12 10.85
N ASP A 50 -22.07 2.59 9.61
CA ASP A 50 -22.31 1.80 8.42
C ASP A 50 -21.21 0.75 8.17
N THR A 51 -21.58 -0.32 7.46
CA THR A 51 -20.58 -1.27 6.95
C THR A 51 -19.82 -0.63 5.80
N ILE A 52 -18.48 -0.68 5.85
CA ILE A 52 -17.64 -0.17 4.77
C ILE A 52 -17.24 -1.32 3.85
N ALA A 53 -17.47 -1.15 2.55
CA ALA A 53 -16.84 -2.00 1.53
C ALA A 53 -15.40 -1.52 1.33
N GLY A 54 -14.42 -2.32 1.75
CA GLY A 54 -13.01 -1.91 1.75
C GLY A 54 -12.43 -1.65 0.36
N ASN A 55 -12.99 -2.28 -0.69
CA ASN A 55 -12.63 -1.97 -2.09
C ASN A 55 -12.99 -0.53 -2.52
N LYS A 56 -13.76 0.19 -1.70
CA LYS A 56 -14.09 1.60 -1.90
C LYS A 56 -13.30 2.51 -0.97
N THR A 57 -12.28 2.01 -0.30
CA THR A 57 -11.48 2.82 0.62
C THR A 57 -10.03 2.90 0.22
N ARG A 58 -9.38 3.95 0.69
CA ARG A 58 -7.96 4.18 0.59
C ARG A 58 -7.47 4.80 1.89
N LEU A 59 -6.33 4.34 2.40
CA LEU A 59 -5.73 4.82 3.63
C LEU A 59 -4.44 5.58 3.33
N VAL A 60 -4.54 6.90 3.26
CA VAL A 60 -3.37 7.77 3.04
C VAL A 60 -2.51 7.79 4.30
N GLY A 61 -1.19 7.76 4.12
CA GLY A 61 -0.22 7.72 5.23
C GLY A 61 0.04 6.30 5.76
N ALA A 62 -0.40 5.27 5.04
CA ALA A 62 -0.08 3.87 5.32
C ALA A 62 0.76 3.27 4.20
N ALA A 63 1.58 2.27 4.53
CA ALA A 63 2.39 1.57 3.54
C ALA A 63 1.56 0.72 2.58
N ASP A 64 0.43 0.18 3.04
CA ASP A 64 -0.59 -0.43 2.19
C ASP A 64 -1.83 0.47 2.22
N GLU A 65 -1.96 1.36 1.23
CA GLU A 65 -3.14 2.23 1.11
C GLU A 65 -4.44 1.43 0.86
N ALA A 66 -4.32 0.17 0.42
CA ALA A 66 -5.40 -0.75 0.12
C ALA A 66 -5.65 -1.77 1.25
N ALA A 67 -5.14 -1.56 2.48
CA ALA A 67 -5.22 -2.50 3.62
C ALA A 67 -6.63 -3.03 3.95
N PHE A 68 -7.68 -2.33 3.52
CA PHE A 68 -9.07 -2.73 3.71
C PHE A 68 -9.67 -3.54 2.55
N HIS A 69 -9.02 -3.60 1.39
CA HIS A 69 -9.51 -4.26 0.19
C HIS A 69 -9.74 -5.76 0.43
N GLY A 70 -10.69 -6.33 -0.32
CA GLY A 70 -11.17 -7.70 -0.13
C GLY A 70 -12.08 -7.90 1.10
N ARG A 71 -12.30 -6.87 1.94
CA ARG A 71 -13.02 -7.00 3.22
C ARG A 71 -14.30 -6.16 3.25
N GLN A 72 -15.25 -6.60 4.07
CA GLN A 72 -16.35 -5.77 4.56
C GLN A 72 -16.08 -5.44 6.02
N LEU A 73 -15.83 -4.17 6.33
CA LEU A 73 -15.57 -3.72 7.69
C LEU A 73 -16.89 -3.47 8.42
N ARG A 74 -17.03 -4.15 9.55
CA ARG A 74 -18.17 -4.07 10.47
C ARG A 74 -17.68 -3.69 11.85
N ALA A 75 -18.60 -3.15 12.65
CA ALA A 75 -18.35 -2.82 14.03
C ALA A 75 -17.72 -3.98 14.80
N GLY A 76 -16.65 -3.68 15.53
CA GLY A 76 -15.82 -4.62 16.29
C GLY A 76 -14.67 -5.24 15.51
N GLN A 77 -14.56 -5.03 14.19
CA GLN A 77 -13.42 -5.51 13.41
C GLN A 77 -12.26 -4.52 13.46
N THR A 78 -11.05 -5.09 13.38
CA THR A 78 -9.78 -4.35 13.41
C THR A 78 -8.99 -4.70 12.17
N VAL A 79 -8.24 -3.73 11.64
CA VAL A 79 -7.23 -3.94 10.60
C VAL A 79 -5.93 -3.32 11.08
N GLU A 80 -4.87 -4.10 11.04
CA GLU A 80 -3.52 -3.61 11.32
C GLU A 80 -2.96 -2.92 10.08
N VAL A 81 -2.27 -1.82 10.31
CA VAL A 81 -1.68 -0.98 9.28
C VAL A 81 -0.28 -0.56 9.71
N VAL A 82 0.64 -0.51 8.75
CA VAL A 82 1.95 0.09 8.96
C VAL A 82 1.86 1.57 8.56
N PRO A 83 1.99 2.51 9.51
CA PRO A 83 1.97 3.94 9.18
C PRO A 83 3.26 4.35 8.46
N THR A 84 3.12 5.12 7.38
CA THR A 84 4.19 5.87 6.71
C THR A 84 4.24 7.32 7.17
N GLU A 85 3.20 7.82 7.84
CA GLU A 85 3.15 9.18 8.35
C GLU A 85 2.55 9.23 9.77
N ALA A 86 2.77 10.32 10.48
CA ALA A 86 2.19 10.55 11.81
C ALA A 86 0.67 10.86 11.76
N GLU A 87 0.10 10.95 10.55
CA GLU A 87 -1.32 11.15 10.31
C GLU A 87 -1.80 10.11 9.29
N LEU A 88 -2.88 9.39 9.61
CA LEU A 88 -3.56 8.50 8.68
C LEU A 88 -4.87 9.13 8.24
N THR A 89 -5.21 9.04 6.95
CA THR A 89 -6.50 9.51 6.44
C THR A 89 -7.25 8.40 5.75
N LEU A 90 -8.42 8.03 6.29
CA LEU A 90 -9.35 7.13 5.62
C LEU A 90 -10.20 7.90 4.63
N VAL A 91 -10.00 7.60 3.35
CA VAL A 91 -10.79 8.11 2.23
C VAL A 91 -11.75 7.02 1.75
N TRP A 92 -12.98 7.39 1.43
CA TRP A 92 -13.95 6.53 0.76
C TRP A 92 -14.33 7.12 -0.61
N SER A 93 -14.42 6.26 -1.62
CA SER A 93 -14.75 6.61 -3.00
C SER A 93 -16.11 6.06 -3.40
N GLY A 94 -17.00 6.98 -3.77
CA GLY A 94 -18.27 6.73 -4.44
C GLY A 94 -18.09 6.45 -5.93
N GLU A 95 -19.18 6.48 -6.69
CA GLU A 95 -19.10 6.45 -8.15
C GLU A 95 -18.64 7.78 -8.73
N ASN A 96 -18.99 8.90 -8.08
CA ASN A 96 -18.74 10.25 -8.59
C ASN A 96 -18.10 11.20 -7.56
N THR A 97 -17.88 10.76 -6.31
CA THR A 97 -17.36 11.61 -5.24
C THR A 97 -16.45 10.84 -4.28
N ASP A 98 -15.39 11.51 -3.81
CA ASP A 98 -14.54 11.02 -2.73
C ASP A 98 -14.81 11.81 -1.44
N TYR A 99 -14.78 11.11 -0.31
CA TYR A 99 -14.96 11.70 1.01
C TYR A 99 -13.82 11.28 1.95
N VAL A 100 -13.22 12.24 2.64
CA VAL A 100 -12.46 11.95 3.85
C VAL A 100 -13.46 11.54 4.93
N ILE A 101 -13.35 10.30 5.38
CA ILE A 101 -14.20 9.74 6.44
C ILE A 101 -13.66 10.18 7.79
N GLN A 102 -12.37 9.96 8.02
CA GLN A 102 -11.74 10.25 9.30
C GLN A 102 -10.21 10.38 9.14
N GLU A 103 -9.64 11.29 9.91
CA GLU A 103 -8.20 11.46 10.12
C GLU A 103 -7.82 10.86 11.49
N PHE A 104 -6.62 10.30 11.58
CA PHE A 104 -6.11 9.68 12.80
C PHE A 104 -4.70 10.15 13.10
N ASP A 105 -4.48 10.60 14.34
CA ASP A 105 -3.15 10.85 14.85
C ASP A 105 -2.45 9.53 15.21
N VAL A 106 -1.26 9.32 14.68
CA VAL A 106 -0.40 8.17 14.97
C VAL A 106 0.82 8.64 15.77
N ASP A 107 1.22 7.85 16.77
CA ASP A 107 2.46 8.12 17.50
C ASP A 107 3.64 7.93 16.54
N ALA A 108 4.51 8.93 16.39
CA ALA A 108 5.69 8.83 15.54
C ALA A 108 6.62 7.66 15.92
N ARG A 109 6.53 7.14 17.15
CA ARG A 109 7.26 5.93 17.59
C ARG A 109 6.72 4.66 16.96
N SER A 110 5.54 4.70 16.36
CA SER A 110 4.93 3.60 15.62
C SER A 110 5.34 3.54 14.16
N LEU A 111 6.08 4.54 13.67
CA LEU A 111 6.66 4.50 12.33
C LEU A 111 7.81 3.46 12.31
N PRO A 112 7.95 2.68 11.22
CA PRO A 112 9.05 1.72 11.07
C PRO A 112 10.41 2.40 10.80
N TYR A 113 10.47 3.73 10.89
CA TYR A 113 11.62 4.57 10.68
C TYR A 113 11.54 5.80 11.60
N ASN A 114 12.66 6.51 11.75
CA ASN A 114 12.66 7.78 12.45
C ASN A 114 12.38 8.92 11.44
N PRO A 115 11.30 9.70 11.60
CA PRO A 115 10.97 10.77 10.65
C PRO A 115 12.05 11.85 10.55
N ASP A 116 12.87 12.03 11.59
CA ASP A 116 14.01 12.96 11.55
C ASP A 116 15.17 12.47 10.66
N ASP A 117 15.20 11.19 10.28
CA ASP A 117 16.23 10.63 9.41
C ASP A 117 15.93 10.94 7.92
N VAL A 118 14.68 11.24 7.57
CA VAL A 118 14.27 11.54 6.19
C VAL A 118 14.53 13.01 5.87
N ASP A 119 15.50 13.28 5.00
CA ASP A 119 15.92 14.65 4.65
C ASP A 119 15.72 15.01 3.17
N ARG A 120 15.16 14.08 2.38
CA ARG A 120 14.90 14.25 0.94
C ARG A 120 13.45 13.98 0.59
N GLU A 121 12.99 14.68 -0.43
CA GLU A 121 11.62 14.62 -0.96
C GLU A 121 11.66 14.21 -2.44
N CYS A 122 10.50 13.99 -3.07
CA CYS A 122 10.42 13.59 -4.48
C CYS A 122 11.25 14.42 -5.45
N GLY A 123 11.33 15.75 -5.29
CA GLY A 123 12.13 16.58 -6.20
C GLY A 123 13.63 16.23 -6.20
N TRP A 124 14.16 15.69 -5.10
CA TRP A 124 15.52 15.15 -5.06
C TRP A 124 15.61 13.80 -5.79
N VAL A 125 14.64 12.90 -5.56
CA VAL A 125 14.56 11.59 -6.23
C VAL A 125 14.49 11.77 -7.75
N GLU A 126 13.60 12.64 -8.23
CA GLU A 126 13.48 13.02 -9.65
C GLU A 126 14.81 13.55 -10.21
N THR A 127 15.52 14.38 -9.45
CA THR A 127 16.83 14.92 -9.87
C THR A 127 17.90 13.82 -9.93
N ASN A 128 17.87 12.85 -9.01
CA ASN A 128 18.79 11.72 -8.98
C ASN A 128 18.57 10.83 -10.21
N VAL A 129 17.32 10.39 -10.42
CA VAL A 129 16.90 9.58 -11.56
C VAL A 129 17.21 10.29 -12.87
N GLY A 130 16.84 11.57 -13.02
CA GLY A 130 17.11 12.33 -14.24
C GLY A 130 18.61 12.54 -14.54
N ALA A 131 19.49 12.45 -13.53
CA ALA A 131 20.93 12.57 -13.71
C ALA A 131 21.61 11.24 -14.05
N ASN A 132 21.11 10.13 -13.50
CA ASN A 132 21.77 8.81 -13.56
C ASN A 132 21.08 7.82 -14.51
N GLY A 133 19.80 8.05 -14.82
CA GLY A 133 18.91 7.09 -15.51
C GLY A 133 18.14 6.22 -14.53
N ASP A 134 18.73 5.94 -13.37
CA ASP A 134 18.23 5.04 -12.33
C ASP A 134 18.18 5.75 -10.96
N LEU A 135 17.46 5.17 -10.00
CA LEU A 135 17.49 5.63 -8.61
C LEU A 135 18.59 4.90 -7.83
N ASP A 136 19.69 5.60 -7.59
CA ASP A 136 20.78 5.12 -6.73
C ASP A 136 20.73 5.81 -5.36
N MET A 137 20.60 5.04 -4.27
CA MET A 137 20.65 5.55 -2.90
C MET A 137 21.63 4.75 -2.03
N SER A 138 22.48 5.43 -1.26
CA SER A 138 23.43 4.79 -0.36
C SER A 138 23.55 5.58 0.95
N GLY A 139 22.89 5.12 2.01
CA GLY A 139 22.83 5.84 3.28
C GLY A 139 21.97 7.11 3.24
N ASP A 140 21.23 7.31 2.15
CA ASP A 140 20.33 8.43 1.93
C ASP A 140 18.90 8.04 2.35
N ALA A 141 18.10 9.02 2.78
CA ALA A 141 16.73 8.80 3.20
C ALA A 141 15.76 9.75 2.49
N ALA A 142 14.77 9.20 1.78
CA ALA A 142 13.82 9.98 0.98
C ALA A 142 12.37 9.58 1.28
N ASN A 143 11.47 10.57 1.28
CA ASN A 143 10.02 10.36 1.18
C ASN A 143 9.60 10.62 -0.26
N CYS A 144 9.33 9.56 -1.00
CA CYS A 144 8.78 9.64 -2.33
C CYS A 144 8.23 8.30 -2.80
N ASN A 145 7.10 8.36 -3.49
CA ASN A 145 6.66 7.25 -4.33
C ASN A 145 7.47 7.25 -5.63
N VAL A 146 8.25 6.20 -5.84
CA VAL A 146 8.96 5.94 -7.09
C VAL A 146 8.00 5.24 -8.03
N LYS A 147 7.47 5.99 -9.00
CA LYS A 147 6.57 5.47 -10.04
C LYS A 147 7.17 5.78 -11.40
N ASP A 148 6.87 4.98 -12.42
CA ASP A 148 7.28 5.25 -13.81
C ASP A 148 6.89 6.67 -14.30
N ASP A 149 5.91 7.32 -13.65
CA ASP A 149 5.51 8.70 -13.92
C ASP A 149 6.47 9.79 -13.38
N LEU A 150 7.59 9.43 -12.72
CA LEU A 150 8.55 10.40 -12.16
C LEU A 150 9.11 11.37 -13.20
N GLU A 151 9.11 11.03 -14.48
CA GLU A 151 9.03 11.94 -15.63
C GLU A 151 8.75 11.08 -16.87
N ALA A 152 7.82 11.48 -17.76
CA ALA A 152 7.37 10.69 -18.92
C ALA A 152 8.42 10.40 -20.02
N SER A 153 9.72 10.47 -19.70
CA SER A 153 10.84 10.26 -20.61
C SER A 153 11.82 9.18 -20.17
N ILE A 154 11.64 8.57 -19.00
CA ILE A 154 12.45 7.45 -18.54
C ILE A 154 11.51 6.25 -18.42
N ASP A 155 11.45 5.49 -19.50
CA ASP A 155 10.89 4.15 -19.45
C ASP A 155 11.99 3.27 -18.80
N ASP A 156 11.65 2.45 -17.79
CA ASP A 156 12.58 1.51 -17.12
C ASP A 156 13.58 2.17 -16.13
N VAL A 157 13.12 2.44 -14.89
CA VAL A 157 13.95 3.00 -13.80
C VAL A 157 14.41 1.86 -12.90
N ASN A 158 15.70 1.52 -12.91
CA ASN A 158 16.20 0.59 -11.90
C ASN A 158 16.26 1.29 -10.54
N VAL A 159 15.97 0.54 -9.48
CA VAL A 159 16.00 1.03 -8.11
C VAL A 159 17.06 0.27 -7.33
N ASP A 160 18.14 0.97 -6.99
CA ASP A 160 19.32 0.39 -6.35
C ASP A 160 19.56 1.06 -4.99
N LEU A 161 19.07 0.40 -3.92
CA LEU A 161 19.11 0.90 -2.55
C LEU A 161 20.14 0.13 -1.72
N GLN A 162 21.26 0.79 -1.46
CA GLN A 162 22.43 0.24 -0.78
C GLN A 162 22.41 0.53 0.74
N SER A 163 23.35 -0.08 1.45
CA SER A 163 23.41 -0.12 2.93
C SER A 163 23.06 1.23 3.59
N GLY A 164 22.02 1.20 4.43
CA GLY A 164 21.54 2.34 5.20
C GLY A 164 20.62 3.29 4.43
N ALA A 165 20.31 3.02 3.16
CA ALA A 165 19.28 3.76 2.44
C ALA A 165 17.88 3.51 3.03
N LEU A 166 17.05 4.55 3.01
CA LEU A 166 15.65 4.51 3.43
C LEU A 166 14.77 5.17 2.36
N LEU A 167 13.79 4.44 1.85
CA LEU A 167 12.73 5.00 1.01
C LEU A 167 11.39 4.86 1.74
N VAL A 168 10.70 5.96 1.95
CA VAL A 168 9.32 6.00 2.45
C VAL A 168 8.43 6.34 1.26
N GLY A 169 7.53 5.43 0.91
CA GLY A 169 6.74 5.47 -0.31
C GLY A 169 6.88 4.20 -1.14
N ASP A 170 5.96 4.05 -2.09
CA ASP A 170 5.88 2.89 -2.97
C ASP A 170 6.99 2.92 -4.03
N VAL A 171 7.45 1.74 -4.43
CA VAL A 171 8.21 1.50 -5.65
C VAL A 171 7.29 0.78 -6.64
N ASP A 172 7.02 1.38 -7.79
CA ASP A 172 6.31 0.76 -8.92
C ASP A 172 7.05 1.12 -10.20
N THR A 173 7.82 0.16 -10.72
CA THR A 173 8.67 0.40 -11.87
C THR A 173 8.65 -0.72 -12.90
N ASP A 174 9.03 -0.36 -14.13
CA ASP A 174 9.38 -1.31 -15.18
C ASP A 174 10.83 -1.82 -15.11
N GLY A 175 11.66 -1.32 -14.18
CA GLY A 175 13.07 -1.72 -13.97
C GLY A 175 13.35 -2.65 -12.79
N ASP A 176 14.58 -3.15 -12.74
CA ASP A 176 15.02 -4.09 -11.69
C ASP A 176 15.08 -3.36 -10.34
N VAL A 177 14.85 -4.10 -9.26
CA VAL A 177 14.92 -3.58 -7.90
C VAL A 177 15.98 -4.35 -7.11
N ASP A 178 16.98 -3.66 -6.59
CA ASP A 178 18.03 -4.22 -5.72
C ASP A 178 18.07 -3.49 -4.37
N LEU A 179 17.81 -4.23 -3.29
CA LEU A 179 17.83 -3.73 -1.91
C LEU A 179 18.92 -4.46 -1.11
N ASP A 180 20.07 -3.83 -0.89
CA ASP A 180 21.19 -4.39 -0.09
C ASP A 180 21.38 -3.62 1.22
N GLY A 181 20.87 -4.17 2.33
CA GLY A 181 20.97 -3.55 3.66
C GLY A 181 20.23 -2.23 3.78
N SER A 182 19.12 -2.10 3.08
CA SER A 182 18.29 -0.89 2.99
C SER A 182 16.88 -1.12 3.53
N LYS A 183 16.07 -0.06 3.58
CA LYS A 183 14.68 -0.12 4.06
C LYS A 183 13.73 0.56 3.10
N VAL A 184 12.63 -0.11 2.78
CA VAL A 184 11.49 0.47 2.07
C VAL A 184 10.25 0.42 2.98
N VAL A 185 9.53 1.53 3.07
CA VAL A 185 8.26 1.64 3.80
C VAL A 185 7.18 2.00 2.80
N GLY A 186 6.59 0.99 2.20
CA GLY A 186 5.72 1.06 1.03
C GLY A 186 5.79 -0.25 0.24
N ASP A 187 4.91 -0.39 -0.75
CA ASP A 187 4.92 -1.55 -1.64
C ASP A 187 6.13 -1.51 -2.59
N VAL A 188 6.59 -2.69 -3.02
CA VAL A 188 7.64 -2.84 -4.05
C VAL A 188 7.07 -3.66 -5.20
N VAL A 189 6.97 -3.05 -6.37
CA VAL A 189 6.36 -3.63 -7.57
C VAL A 189 7.32 -3.44 -8.74
N SER A 190 7.64 -4.54 -9.43
CA SER A 190 8.44 -4.49 -10.66
C SER A 190 7.83 -5.33 -11.79
N ASN A 191 8.02 -4.87 -13.03
CA ASN A 191 7.78 -5.64 -14.27
C ASN A 191 9.07 -6.14 -14.93
N ALA A 192 10.22 -5.91 -14.32
CA ALA A 192 11.51 -6.18 -14.92
C ALA A 192 11.91 -7.66 -14.79
N ASP A 193 13.20 -7.94 -14.92
CA ASP A 193 13.71 -9.30 -14.82
C ASP A 193 13.73 -9.74 -13.35
N ASP A 194 14.20 -8.90 -12.42
CA ASP A 194 14.46 -9.31 -11.03
C ASP A 194 14.09 -8.26 -9.95
N ILE A 195 13.60 -8.76 -8.80
CA ILE A 195 13.56 -8.06 -7.51
C ILE A 195 14.49 -8.81 -6.55
N THR A 196 15.54 -8.15 -6.09
CA THR A 196 16.57 -8.69 -5.19
C THR A 196 16.54 -7.97 -3.85
N ILE A 197 16.42 -8.70 -2.75
CA ILE A 197 16.36 -8.15 -1.38
C ILE A 197 17.34 -8.90 -0.50
N THR A 198 18.50 -8.29 -0.23
CA THR A 198 19.63 -8.90 0.47
C THR A 198 20.15 -8.01 1.61
N GLY A 199 21.25 -8.39 2.26
CA GLY A 199 21.98 -7.49 3.15
C GLY A 199 21.28 -7.14 4.48
N ALA A 200 20.29 -7.94 4.88
CA ALA A 200 19.37 -7.64 5.98
C ALA A 200 18.47 -6.42 5.71
N SER A 201 17.99 -6.31 4.47
CA SER A 201 17.01 -5.31 4.07
C SER A 201 15.65 -5.52 4.74
N SER A 202 14.84 -4.46 4.81
CA SER A 202 13.47 -4.54 5.34
C SER A 202 12.47 -3.86 4.41
N VAL A 203 11.41 -4.57 4.03
CA VAL A 203 10.27 -4.01 3.30
C VAL A 203 9.05 -4.04 4.21
N TYR A 204 8.47 -2.88 4.47
CA TYR A 204 7.20 -2.75 5.17
C TYR A 204 6.11 -2.44 4.17
N GLY A 205 5.66 -3.47 3.46
CA GLY A 205 4.74 -3.40 2.33
C GLY A 205 4.75 -4.72 1.56
N THR A 206 3.94 -4.79 0.52
CA THR A 206 3.84 -5.96 -0.36
C THR A 206 4.92 -5.93 -1.42
N VAL A 207 5.59 -7.07 -1.64
CA VAL A 207 6.53 -7.25 -2.76
C VAL A 207 5.82 -7.99 -3.89
N ILE A 208 5.76 -7.39 -5.08
CA ILE A 208 5.01 -7.91 -6.24
C ILE A 208 5.93 -8.01 -7.46
N ALA A 209 6.24 -9.25 -7.84
CA ALA A 209 6.77 -9.57 -9.15
C ALA A 209 5.60 -9.73 -10.14
N ARG A 210 5.57 -8.86 -11.16
CA ARG A 210 4.65 -9.02 -12.29
C ARG A 210 5.17 -10.13 -13.22
N SER A 211 4.48 -10.35 -14.34
CA SER A 211 4.68 -11.57 -15.15
C SER A 211 6.07 -11.66 -15.76
N GLY A 212 6.84 -12.67 -15.34
CA GLY A 212 8.18 -12.97 -15.83
C GLY A 212 9.30 -12.50 -14.90
N THR A 213 8.97 -11.73 -13.87
CA THR A 213 9.91 -11.18 -12.88
C THR A 213 10.23 -12.24 -11.81
N ASN A 214 11.50 -12.40 -11.46
CA ASN A 214 11.92 -13.25 -10.35
C ASN A 214 12.07 -12.45 -9.06
N ILE A 215 11.90 -13.12 -7.92
CA ILE A 215 12.16 -12.54 -6.60
C ILE A 215 13.25 -13.39 -5.93
N ASP A 216 14.32 -12.75 -5.47
CA ASP A 216 15.33 -13.37 -4.60
C ASP A 216 15.42 -12.58 -3.28
N ILE A 217 15.02 -13.22 -2.17
CA ILE A 217 15.08 -12.61 -0.84
C ILE A 217 15.99 -13.43 0.05
N ASP A 218 17.07 -12.81 0.51
CA ASP A 218 18.07 -13.46 1.34
C ASP A 218 18.65 -12.58 2.46
N GLY A 219 19.71 -13.07 3.11
CA GLY A 219 20.61 -12.19 3.86
C GLY A 219 20.10 -11.76 5.23
N ASN A 220 19.13 -12.48 5.81
CA ASN A 220 18.37 -12.09 7.00
C ASN A 220 17.45 -10.89 6.75
N SER A 221 16.94 -10.76 5.53
CA SER A 221 15.95 -9.74 5.19
C SER A 221 14.58 -10.02 5.81
N TYR A 222 13.77 -8.97 5.90
CA TYR A 222 12.45 -9.00 6.50
C TYR A 222 11.42 -8.36 5.58
N VAL A 223 10.27 -9.01 5.39
CA VAL A 223 9.13 -8.47 4.66
C VAL A 223 7.91 -8.48 5.57
N ARG A 224 7.38 -7.30 5.89
CA ARG A 224 6.08 -7.14 6.58
C ARG A 224 5.02 -6.80 5.55
N GLY A 225 4.41 -7.83 5.00
CA GLY A 225 3.48 -7.74 3.89
C GLY A 225 3.49 -9.03 3.09
N ASN A 226 2.68 -9.08 2.03
CA ASN A 226 2.65 -10.26 1.19
C ASN A 226 3.83 -10.27 0.20
N VAL A 227 4.17 -11.46 -0.28
CA VAL A 227 5.06 -11.62 -1.44
C VAL A 227 4.24 -12.28 -2.55
N VAL A 228 4.17 -11.65 -3.71
CA VAL A 228 3.30 -12.07 -4.82
C VAL A 228 4.13 -12.26 -6.07
N VAL A 229 4.06 -13.45 -6.66
CA VAL A 229 4.77 -13.82 -7.90
C VAL A 229 3.74 -14.21 -8.96
N LYS A 230 3.58 -13.39 -9.99
CA LYS A 230 2.60 -13.59 -11.08
C LYS A 230 3.22 -14.26 -12.30
N GLY A 231 3.96 -15.35 -12.07
CA GLY A 231 4.79 -16.06 -13.05
C GLY A 231 6.23 -15.54 -13.03
N GLY A 232 7.20 -16.44 -12.89
CA GLY A 232 8.59 -16.10 -12.63
C GLY A 232 9.25 -17.18 -11.77
N SER A 233 10.10 -16.80 -10.83
CA SER A 233 10.57 -17.72 -9.79
C SER A 233 10.79 -16.99 -8.48
N LEU A 234 10.60 -17.71 -7.38
CA LEU A 234 10.85 -17.22 -6.02
C LEU A 234 12.02 -18.00 -5.40
N SER A 235 13.00 -17.26 -4.91
CA SER A 235 14.11 -17.74 -4.10
C SER A 235 14.05 -17.09 -2.73
N LEU A 236 14.13 -17.91 -1.68
CA LEU A 236 14.09 -17.47 -0.29
C LEU A 236 15.24 -18.14 0.47
N ASN A 237 16.01 -17.39 1.27
CA ASN A 237 17.06 -17.97 2.09
C ASN A 237 17.46 -17.06 3.27
N SER A 238 17.21 -17.49 4.51
CA SER A 238 17.39 -16.64 5.69
C SER A 238 16.53 -15.39 5.58
N VAL A 239 15.21 -15.55 5.62
CA VAL A 239 14.24 -14.47 5.46
C VAL A 239 13.04 -14.69 6.37
N ASP A 240 12.50 -13.61 6.92
CA ASP A 240 11.26 -13.62 7.68
C ASP A 240 10.18 -12.81 6.95
N ILE A 241 9.08 -13.48 6.59
CA ILE A 241 7.94 -12.90 5.86
C ILE A 241 6.73 -12.90 6.80
N ASP A 242 6.43 -11.75 7.38
CA ASP A 242 5.23 -11.50 8.18
C ASP A 242 4.05 -11.11 7.26
N GLY A 243 3.62 -12.10 6.50
CA GLY A 243 2.55 -12.03 5.51
C GLY A 243 2.52 -13.31 4.68
N HIS A 244 1.63 -13.38 3.69
CA HIS A 244 1.48 -14.59 2.90
C HIS A 244 2.28 -14.54 1.59
N VAL A 245 2.74 -15.70 1.14
CA VAL A 245 3.32 -15.86 -0.19
C VAL A 245 2.24 -16.36 -1.14
N TYR A 246 2.06 -15.64 -2.25
CA TYR A 246 1.16 -15.98 -3.34
C TYR A 246 1.99 -16.31 -4.58
N ALA A 247 2.14 -17.58 -4.88
CA ALA A 247 2.97 -18.10 -5.97
C ALA A 247 2.38 -19.40 -6.52
N SER A 248 2.61 -19.70 -7.80
CA SER A 248 2.31 -21.04 -8.32
C SER A 248 3.24 -22.07 -7.68
N ASP A 249 2.82 -23.33 -7.55
CA ASP A 249 3.68 -24.41 -7.03
C ASP A 249 5.03 -24.53 -7.75
N ASP A 250 5.04 -24.25 -9.07
CA ASP A 250 6.25 -24.30 -9.91
C ASP A 250 7.18 -23.08 -9.69
N ASP A 251 6.63 -21.95 -9.21
CA ASP A 251 7.36 -20.71 -8.96
C ASP A 251 7.89 -20.66 -7.51
N PHE A 252 7.27 -21.40 -6.57
CA PHE A 252 7.66 -21.47 -5.16
C PHE A 252 8.92 -22.36 -4.97
N PRO A 253 9.88 -21.97 -4.11
CA PRO A 253 11.12 -22.70 -3.97
C PRO A 253 10.88 -24.11 -3.41
N SER A 254 11.34 -25.13 -4.12
CA SER A 254 11.32 -26.52 -3.63
C SER A 254 12.15 -26.75 -2.35
N SER A 255 13.00 -25.78 -1.99
CA SER A 255 13.73 -25.74 -0.73
C SER A 255 14.13 -24.31 -0.40
N CYS A 256 13.89 -23.88 0.83
CA CYS A 256 14.54 -22.73 1.43
C CYS A 256 15.06 -23.04 2.84
N THR A 257 16.03 -22.24 3.30
CA THR A 257 16.76 -22.48 4.55
C THR A 257 16.55 -21.30 5.49
N ASP A 258 16.33 -21.56 6.77
CA ASP A 258 16.19 -20.52 7.81
C ASP A 258 15.13 -19.45 7.45
N THR A 259 14.03 -19.88 6.83
CA THR A 259 12.94 -19.03 6.36
C THR A 259 11.67 -19.29 7.15
N THR A 260 11.03 -18.21 7.63
CA THR A 260 9.70 -18.19 8.26
C THR A 260 8.71 -17.43 7.38
N ILE A 261 7.50 -17.98 7.22
CA ILE A 261 6.48 -17.44 6.34
C ILE A 261 5.13 -17.43 7.05
N GLY A 262 4.43 -16.31 6.94
CA GLY A 262 3.05 -16.19 7.38
C GLY A 262 2.90 -15.88 8.87
N PRO A 263 1.65 -15.56 9.27
CA PRO A 263 1.32 -15.21 10.65
C PRO A 263 1.48 -16.39 11.63
N ASP A 264 1.59 -17.61 11.11
CA ASP A 264 1.81 -18.82 11.89
C ASP A 264 3.30 -19.21 11.97
N GLU A 265 4.21 -18.36 11.45
CA GLU A 265 5.67 -18.54 11.43
C GLU A 265 6.09 -19.90 10.83
N GLU A 266 5.43 -20.32 9.75
CA GLU A 266 5.66 -21.63 9.15
C GLU A 266 7.02 -21.70 8.49
N SER A 267 7.68 -22.87 8.59
CA SER A 267 8.88 -23.10 7.82
C SER A 267 8.56 -23.25 6.34
N CYS A 268 9.51 -22.90 5.49
CA CYS A 268 9.43 -23.11 4.04
C CYS A 268 8.92 -24.48 3.59
N SER A 269 9.35 -25.55 4.28
CA SER A 269 8.98 -26.93 3.96
C SER A 269 7.57 -27.32 4.38
N GLU A 270 6.95 -26.51 5.23
CA GLU A 270 5.61 -26.74 5.78
C GLU A 270 4.57 -25.79 5.18
N TYR A 271 5.01 -24.62 4.70
CA TYR A 271 4.16 -23.61 4.10
C TYR A 271 3.60 -24.05 2.73
N ASP A 272 2.31 -23.80 2.52
CA ASP A 272 1.60 -24.03 1.27
C ASP A 272 1.32 -22.66 0.60
N PRO A 273 1.96 -22.33 -0.55
CA PRO A 273 1.75 -21.04 -1.19
C PRO A 273 0.31 -20.86 -1.64
N ARG A 274 -0.17 -19.62 -1.57
CA ARG A 274 -1.52 -19.25 -2.01
C ARG A 274 -1.55 -19.00 -3.51
N ASP A 275 -2.72 -19.14 -4.11
CA ASP A 275 -2.92 -18.85 -5.53
C ASP A 275 -2.65 -17.36 -5.81
N PRO A 276 -1.78 -17.00 -6.78
CA PRO A 276 -1.51 -15.60 -7.16
C PRO A 276 -2.74 -14.75 -7.50
N SER A 277 -3.88 -15.38 -7.83
CA SER A 277 -5.14 -14.69 -8.10
C SER A 277 -5.97 -14.34 -6.86
N ASP A 278 -5.59 -14.88 -5.69
CA ASP A 278 -6.21 -14.57 -4.39
C ASP A 278 -5.51 -13.40 -3.66
N ALA A 279 -4.43 -12.87 -4.24
CA ALA A 279 -3.68 -11.72 -3.72
C ALA A 279 -4.47 -10.41 -3.84
#